data_AF-A0A9E3G2Z7-F1
#
_entry.id   AF-A0A9E3G2Z7-F1
#
_cell.length_a   1.000
_cell.length_b   1.000
_cell.length_c   1.000
_cell.angle_alpha   90.00
_cell.angle_beta   90.00
_cell.angle_gamma   90.00
#
_symmetry.space_group_name_H-M   'P 1'
#
loop_
_entity.id
_entity.type
_entity.pdbx_description
1 polymer ?
#
loop_
_entity_poly.entity_id
_entity_poly.type
_entity_poly.pdbx_seq_one_letter_code
_entity_poly.pdbx_strand_id
1 'polypeptide(L)'
;MIQFARFYGHSVLRSRLDAKSVVVDLGSNRGAFATAVLTAAGCKVYCAEPNPQLCEGLARRAGLTVFNVAIAPVSGRLRFNLADNDECSSLFSPTTSAVSSAIECEALTLAGFLDRTGVTHVDLLKIDIEGAELALLANTDASVLACVDQIAVEFHESIGIGTVQDIRNIVRRLEGLGFRAFKGSFTDFSDVLFMHPGRLGLGPGWEWQAQVWRLREGFGRRLDRAWRGAVTWRIPGLGRV
;
A
#
# COMPACT_ATOMS: atom_id res chain seq x y z
N MET A 1 2.89 -10.03 -21.76
CA MET A 1 1.47 -10.23 -21.42
C MET A 1 1.21 -9.48 -20.11
N ILE A 2 0.09 -8.77 -19.98
CA ILE A 2 -0.29 -8.07 -18.73
C ILE A 2 -0.70 -9.11 -17.70
N GLN A 3 -0.09 -9.06 -16.53
CA GLN A 3 -0.44 -9.91 -15.39
C GLN A 3 -0.50 -9.05 -14.14
N PHE A 4 -1.67 -9.02 -13.52
CA PHE A 4 -1.89 -8.41 -12.23
C PHE A 4 -1.73 -9.45 -11.12
N ALA A 5 -1.31 -8.99 -9.95
CA ALA A 5 -1.31 -9.77 -8.72
C ALA A 5 -1.88 -8.92 -7.59
N ARG A 6 -2.33 -9.57 -6.52
CA ARG A 6 -2.70 -8.91 -5.27
C ARG A 6 -1.77 -9.41 -4.16
N PHE A 7 -1.01 -8.50 -3.58
CA PHE A 7 -0.13 -8.79 -2.44
C PHE A 7 -0.68 -8.08 -1.22
N TYR A 8 -1.06 -8.84 -0.19
CA TYR A 8 -1.51 -8.30 1.10
C TYR A 8 -2.51 -7.13 1.01
N GLY A 9 -3.54 -7.27 0.18
CA GLY A 9 -4.56 -6.22 0.03
C GLY A 9 -4.34 -5.27 -1.15
N HIS A 10 -3.12 -5.16 -1.67
CA HIS A 10 -2.80 -4.19 -2.73
C HIS A 10 -2.65 -4.86 -4.10
N SER A 11 -3.36 -4.32 -5.08
CA SER A 11 -3.23 -4.69 -6.49
C SER A 11 -1.95 -4.12 -7.10
N VAL A 12 -1.26 -4.92 -7.91
CA VAL A 12 -0.03 -4.52 -8.62
C VAL A 12 -0.01 -5.06 -10.04
N LEU A 13 0.61 -4.36 -10.99
CA LEU A 13 0.89 -4.91 -12.32
C LEU A 13 2.19 -5.73 -12.28
N ARG A 14 2.08 -6.96 -11.77
CA ARG A 14 3.21 -7.87 -11.57
C ARG A 14 4.05 -8.08 -12.82
N SER A 15 3.47 -8.14 -14.02
CA SER A 15 4.23 -8.34 -15.28
C SER A 15 5.20 -7.20 -15.62
N ARG A 16 5.21 -6.10 -14.86
CA ARG A 16 6.13 -4.97 -15.00
C ARG A 16 7.14 -4.86 -13.86
N LEU A 17 7.27 -5.91 -13.06
CA LEU A 17 8.28 -6.02 -12.03
C LEU A 17 9.26 -7.15 -12.36
N ASP A 18 10.54 -6.91 -12.21
CA ASP A 18 11.59 -7.91 -12.34
C ASP A 18 12.71 -7.69 -11.32
N ALA A 19 13.80 -8.46 -11.40
CA ALA A 19 14.89 -8.39 -10.44
C ALA A 19 15.65 -7.04 -10.44
N LYS A 20 15.48 -6.20 -11.48
CA LYS A 20 16.07 -4.86 -11.57
C LYS A 20 15.13 -3.78 -11.05
N SER A 21 13.86 -4.08 -10.86
CA SER A 21 12.87 -3.13 -10.36
C SER A 21 13.22 -2.64 -8.95
N VAL A 22 12.80 -1.41 -8.67
CA VAL A 22 12.87 -0.77 -7.36
C VAL A 22 11.46 -0.59 -6.82
N VAL A 23 11.23 -1.15 -5.64
CA VAL A 23 9.96 -1.06 -4.93
C VAL A 23 10.16 -0.26 -3.65
N VAL A 24 9.24 0.66 -3.39
CA VAL A 24 9.20 1.44 -2.16
C VAL A 24 7.91 1.10 -1.41
N ASP A 25 8.03 0.58 -0.20
CA ASP A 25 6.93 0.18 0.67
C ASP A 25 6.86 1.16 1.85
N LEU A 26 5.87 2.07 1.84
CA LEU A 26 5.63 3.02 2.92
C LEU A 26 4.58 2.46 3.88
N GLY A 27 4.94 2.43 5.17
CA GLY A 27 4.16 1.77 6.22
C GLY A 27 4.23 0.27 6.09
N SER A 28 5.46 -0.26 6.13
CA SER A 28 5.70 -1.68 5.83
C SER A 28 5.14 -2.63 6.90
N ASN A 29 4.85 -2.16 8.12
CA ASN A 29 4.35 -2.94 9.24
C ASN A 29 5.23 -4.19 9.48
N ARG A 30 4.65 -5.40 9.46
CA ARG A 30 5.39 -6.69 9.53
C ARG A 30 6.00 -7.12 8.18
N GLY A 31 5.99 -6.26 7.16
CA GLY A 31 6.66 -6.40 5.87
C GLY A 31 6.09 -7.49 4.97
N ALA A 32 4.81 -7.77 5.15
CA ALA A 32 4.12 -8.84 4.47
C ALA A 32 4.06 -8.57 2.95
N PHE A 33 3.66 -7.35 2.58
CA PHE A 33 3.71 -6.85 1.21
C PHE A 33 5.11 -6.89 0.62
N ALA A 34 6.09 -6.23 1.27
CA ALA A 34 7.49 -6.23 0.85
C ALA A 34 8.04 -7.64 0.58
N THR A 35 7.76 -8.59 1.47
CA THR A 35 8.24 -9.97 1.36
C THR A 35 7.59 -10.70 0.18
N ALA A 36 6.29 -10.50 -0.03
CA ALA A 36 5.58 -11.11 -1.16
C ALA A 36 6.09 -10.57 -2.51
N VAL A 37 6.31 -9.26 -2.61
CA VAL A 37 6.85 -8.63 -3.82
C VAL A 37 8.29 -9.09 -4.08
N LEU A 38 9.13 -9.09 -3.05
CA LEU A 38 10.50 -9.59 -3.13
C LEU A 38 10.54 -11.06 -3.59
N THR A 39 9.71 -11.91 -3.00
CA THR A 39 9.62 -13.34 -3.37
C THR A 39 9.15 -13.51 -4.81
N ALA A 40 8.16 -12.71 -5.22
CA ALA A 40 7.58 -12.83 -6.54
C ALA A 40 8.53 -12.32 -7.64
N ALA A 41 9.24 -11.22 -7.41
CA ALA A 41 10.00 -10.50 -8.44
C ALA A 41 11.52 -10.54 -8.30
N GLY A 42 12.05 -10.88 -7.11
CA GLY A 42 13.50 -10.84 -6.82
C GLY A 42 14.10 -9.44 -6.88
N CYS A 43 13.28 -8.40 -6.69
CA CYS A 43 13.63 -7.00 -6.85
C CYS A 43 14.26 -6.39 -5.59
N LYS A 44 14.64 -5.11 -5.65
CA LYS A 44 15.04 -4.36 -4.44
C LYS A 44 13.82 -3.72 -3.81
N VAL A 45 13.68 -3.86 -2.48
CA VAL A 45 12.57 -3.25 -1.73
C VAL A 45 13.11 -2.35 -0.63
N TYR A 46 12.73 -1.07 -0.66
CA TYR A 46 13.00 -0.08 0.37
C TYR A 46 11.76 0.10 1.23
N CYS A 47 11.89 -0.11 2.53
CA CYS A 47 10.79 -0.13 3.49
C CYS A 47 10.92 1.06 4.44
N ALA A 48 9.83 1.80 4.65
CA ALA A 48 9.71 2.81 5.70
C ALA A 48 8.73 2.31 6.78
N GLU A 49 9.21 2.16 8.02
CA GLU A 49 8.41 1.68 9.15
C GLU A 49 8.72 2.48 10.43
N PRO A 50 7.76 3.25 10.97
CA PRO A 50 7.99 4.07 12.16
C PRO A 50 8.17 3.28 13.47
N ASN A 51 7.61 2.07 13.60
CA ASN A 51 7.77 1.25 14.80
C ASN A 51 9.15 0.57 14.83
N PRO A 52 10.02 0.89 15.82
CA PRO A 52 11.38 0.35 15.89
C PRO A 52 11.41 -1.17 16.03
N GLN A 53 10.44 -1.77 16.73
CA GLN A 53 10.39 -3.22 16.94
C GLN A 53 10.07 -3.96 15.64
N LEU A 54 9.12 -3.43 14.86
CA LEU A 54 8.79 -3.97 13.54
C LEU A 54 9.96 -3.79 12.58
N CYS A 55 10.56 -2.59 12.57
CA CYS A 55 11.73 -2.28 11.76
C CYS A 55 12.90 -3.24 12.04
N GLU A 56 13.18 -3.56 13.30
CA GLU A 56 14.24 -4.51 13.67
C GLU A 56 13.97 -5.92 13.12
N GLY A 57 12.72 -6.39 13.23
CA GLY A 57 12.30 -7.67 12.66
C GLY A 57 12.42 -7.72 11.14
N LEU A 58 12.11 -6.61 10.46
CA LEU A 58 12.24 -6.48 9.01
C LEU A 58 13.69 -6.44 8.54
N ALA A 59 14.55 -5.71 9.24
CA ALA A 59 15.96 -5.53 8.86
C ALA A 59 16.74 -6.85 8.85
N ARG A 60 16.26 -7.87 9.56
CA ARG A 60 16.85 -9.22 9.55
C ARG A 60 16.52 -10.02 8.29
N ARG A 61 15.61 -9.55 7.42
CA ARG A 61 15.19 -10.26 6.20
C ARG A 61 16.09 -9.88 5.04
N ALA A 62 16.71 -10.88 4.41
CA ALA A 62 17.54 -10.67 3.23
C ALA A 62 16.72 -10.05 2.08
N GLY A 63 17.29 -9.08 1.38
CA GLY A 63 16.67 -8.41 0.23
C GLY A 63 15.81 -7.18 0.55
N LEU A 64 15.56 -6.89 1.83
CA LEU A 64 14.89 -5.66 2.26
C LEU A 64 15.91 -4.63 2.76
N THR A 65 15.73 -3.36 2.39
CA THR A 65 16.44 -2.23 3.00
C THR A 65 15.43 -1.43 3.80
N VAL A 66 15.60 -1.38 5.13
CA VAL A 66 14.56 -0.87 6.04
C VAL A 66 15.05 0.38 6.75
N PHE A 67 14.18 1.38 6.83
CA PHE A 67 14.43 2.65 7.51
C PHE A 67 13.38 2.84 8.59
N ASN A 68 13.83 3.09 9.82
CA ASN A 68 12.95 3.43 10.92
C ASN A 68 12.51 4.90 10.85
N VAL A 69 11.61 5.20 9.93
CA VAL A 69 11.08 6.54 9.66
C VAL A 69 9.58 6.47 9.38
N ALA A 70 8.85 7.50 9.80
CA ALA A 70 7.51 7.77 9.31
C ALA A 70 7.58 8.49 7.96
N ILE A 71 6.59 8.28 7.11
CA ILE A 71 6.38 9.13 5.92
C ILE A 71 5.28 10.14 6.24
N ALA A 72 5.56 11.40 5.96
CA ALA A 72 4.65 12.50 6.26
C ALA A 72 4.70 13.60 5.18
N PRO A 73 3.73 14.52 5.13
CA PRO A 73 3.75 15.65 4.19
C PRO A 73 4.91 16.63 4.42
N VAL A 74 5.49 16.66 5.62
CA VAL A 74 6.61 17.53 6.00
C VAL A 74 7.61 16.73 6.83
N SER A 75 8.91 16.92 6.58
CA SER A 75 9.97 16.27 7.37
C SER A 75 10.09 16.89 8.76
N GLY A 76 10.47 16.08 9.75
CA GLY A 76 10.66 16.55 11.12
C GLY A 76 10.68 15.40 12.13
N ARG A 77 10.29 15.70 13.37
CA ARG A 77 9.97 14.67 14.36
C ARG A 77 8.47 14.61 14.56
N LEU A 78 7.91 13.40 14.53
CA LEU A 78 6.51 13.16 14.79
C LEU A 78 6.35 12.21 15.97
N ARG A 79 5.30 12.46 16.76
CA ARG A 79 4.83 11.55 17.78
C ARG A 79 3.86 10.56 17.13
N PHE A 80 4.24 9.30 17.11
CA PHE A 80 3.47 8.20 16.55
C PHE A 80 2.84 7.39 17.69
N ASN A 81 1.53 7.20 17.65
CA ASN A 81 0.81 6.47 18.69
C ASN A 81 0.75 4.99 18.29
N LEU A 82 1.31 4.12 19.13
CA LEU A 82 1.17 2.67 18.95
C LEU A 82 -0.18 2.24 19.56
N ALA A 83 -1.01 1.60 18.75
CA ALA A 83 -2.19 0.91 19.24
C ALA A 83 -1.85 -0.54 19.61
N ASP A 84 -2.59 -1.14 20.54
CA ASP A 84 -2.41 -2.55 20.93
C ASP A 84 -2.64 -3.57 19.81
N ASN A 85 -3.21 -3.13 18.68
CA ASN A 85 -3.27 -3.90 17.45
C ASN A 85 -2.30 -3.25 16.44
N ASP A 86 -1.27 -4.00 16.02
CA ASP A 86 -0.21 -3.53 15.10
C ASP A 86 -0.77 -2.97 13.76
N GLU A 87 -2.03 -3.24 13.44
CA GLU A 87 -2.77 -2.78 12.25
C GLU A 87 -3.44 -1.40 12.42
N CYS A 88 -3.32 -0.74 13.58
CA CYS A 88 -4.02 0.54 13.85
C CYS A 88 -3.10 1.61 14.46
N SER A 89 -1.83 1.66 14.07
CA SER A 89 -0.93 2.70 14.58
C SER A 89 -1.13 3.99 13.78
N SER A 90 -2.04 4.85 14.23
CA SER A 90 -2.44 6.07 13.52
C SER A 90 -1.67 7.31 14.01
N LEU A 91 -1.35 8.19 13.06
CA LEU A 91 -0.81 9.53 13.33
C LEU A 91 -1.86 10.49 13.93
N PHE A 92 -3.14 10.12 13.85
CA PHE A 92 -4.26 10.95 14.29
C PHE A 92 -5.13 10.14 15.27
N SER A 93 -5.06 10.52 16.54
CA SER A 93 -5.79 9.90 17.65
C SER A 93 -7.31 9.90 17.41
N PRO A 94 -7.99 8.74 17.39
CA PRO A 94 -9.38 8.66 17.77
C PRO A 94 -9.46 8.37 19.27
N THR A 95 -10.11 9.26 20.00
CA THR A 95 -10.66 8.99 21.34
C THR A 95 -11.40 7.65 21.33
N THR A 96 -10.82 6.58 21.91
CA THR A 96 -11.47 5.38 22.53
C THR A 96 -10.69 4.06 22.43
N SER A 97 -9.47 4.02 21.89
CA SER A 97 -8.58 2.84 22.04
C SER A 97 -7.43 3.18 22.99
N ALA A 98 -7.15 2.31 23.95
CA ALA A 98 -6.07 2.53 24.93
C ALA A 98 -4.75 2.75 24.17
N VAL A 99 -4.24 3.98 24.20
CA VAL A 99 -2.90 4.31 23.69
C VAL A 99 -1.91 3.61 24.61
N SER A 100 -1.30 2.52 24.16
CA SER A 100 -0.40 1.74 25.01
C SER A 100 1.00 2.33 25.07
N SER A 101 1.42 3.10 24.06
CA SER A 101 2.60 3.98 24.13
C SER A 101 2.65 4.94 22.93
N ALA A 102 3.33 6.07 23.09
CA ALA A 102 3.64 6.96 21.98
C ALA A 102 5.16 7.02 21.79
N ILE A 103 5.62 6.83 20.57
CA ILE A 103 7.03 6.89 20.21
C ILE A 103 7.32 8.17 19.44
N GLU A 104 8.47 8.79 19.69
CA GLU A 104 8.99 9.80 18.76
C GLU A 104 9.76 9.10 17.65
N CYS A 105 9.45 9.42 16.41
CA CYS A 105 10.18 8.93 15.26
C CYS A 105 10.55 10.08 14.31
N GLU A 106 11.62 9.85 13.55
CA GLU A 106 11.97 10.71 12.43
C GLU A 106 10.90 10.57 11.35
N ALA A 107 10.44 11.70 10.82
CA ALA A 107 9.49 11.76 9.72
C ALA A 107 10.16 12.39 8.50
N LEU A 108 9.95 11.78 7.33
CA LEU A 108 10.46 12.26 6.05
C LEU A 108 9.30 12.49 5.07
N THR A 109 9.44 13.49 4.21
CA THR A 109 8.63 13.54 2.98
C THR A 109 9.00 12.40 2.04
N LEU A 110 8.13 12.07 1.08
CA LEU A 110 8.48 11.10 0.04
C LEU A 110 9.77 11.51 -0.68
N ALA A 111 9.93 12.80 -1.00
CA ALA A 111 11.16 13.34 -1.59
C ALA A 111 12.38 13.05 -0.70
N GLY A 112 12.31 13.43 0.58
CA GLY A 112 13.42 13.21 1.52
C GLY A 112 13.74 11.73 1.74
N PHE A 113 12.74 10.85 1.65
CA PHE A 113 12.95 9.40 1.69
C PHE A 113 13.67 8.88 0.43
N LEU A 114 13.27 9.32 -0.76
CA LEU A 114 13.95 8.96 -2.00
C LEU A 114 15.39 9.49 -2.04
N ASP A 115 15.61 10.72 -1.58
CA ASP A 115 16.95 11.30 -1.44
C ASP A 115 17.83 10.48 -0.49
N ARG A 116 17.29 10.10 0.68
CA ARG A 116 18.01 9.29 1.69
C ARG A 116 18.37 7.90 1.17
N THR A 117 17.53 7.31 0.34
CA THR A 117 17.79 6.00 -0.27
C THR A 117 18.66 6.08 -1.52
N GLY A 118 18.83 7.26 -2.11
CA GLY A 118 19.48 7.45 -3.41
C GLY A 118 18.67 6.89 -4.58
N VAL A 119 17.37 6.63 -4.38
CA VAL A 119 16.49 6.06 -5.39
C VAL A 119 16.01 7.15 -6.34
N THR A 120 16.35 7.02 -7.62
CA THR A 120 15.97 7.98 -8.66
C THR A 120 14.78 7.55 -9.52
N HIS A 121 14.35 6.29 -9.40
CA HIS A 121 13.20 5.72 -10.12
C HIS A 121 12.53 4.65 -9.27
N VAL A 122 11.20 4.60 -9.30
CA VAL A 122 10.38 3.65 -8.51
C VAL A 122 9.39 2.94 -9.42
N ASP A 123 9.60 1.65 -9.66
CA ASP A 123 8.69 0.82 -10.46
C ASP A 123 7.34 0.60 -9.76
N LEU A 124 7.34 0.55 -8.43
CA LEU A 124 6.15 0.41 -7.60
C LEU A 124 6.33 1.09 -6.23
N LEU A 125 5.46 2.06 -5.97
CA LEU A 125 5.32 2.74 -4.69
C LEU A 125 4.05 2.24 -3.99
N LYS A 126 4.19 1.58 -2.84
CA LYS A 126 3.06 1.24 -1.95
C LYS A 126 2.93 2.33 -0.89
N ILE A 127 1.71 2.84 -0.72
CA ILE A 127 1.36 3.86 0.27
C ILE A 127 0.21 3.35 1.11
N ASP A 128 0.50 3.10 2.37
CA ASP A 128 -0.43 2.60 3.37
C ASP A 128 0.18 3.00 4.71
N ILE A 129 -0.18 4.20 5.16
CA ILE A 129 0.48 4.91 6.27
C ILE A 129 -0.56 5.38 7.29
N GLU A 130 -1.64 4.61 7.39
CA GLU A 130 -2.67 4.72 8.43
C GLU A 130 -3.28 6.14 8.55
N GLY A 131 -3.69 6.70 7.41
CA GLY A 131 -4.52 7.92 7.34
C GLY A 131 -3.82 9.18 6.83
N ALA A 132 -2.53 9.13 6.53
CA ALA A 132 -1.80 10.26 5.95
C ALA A 132 -1.70 10.23 4.41
N GLU A 133 -2.35 9.27 3.73
CA GLU A 133 -2.19 9.03 2.29
C GLU A 133 -2.68 10.21 1.45
N LEU A 134 -3.86 10.76 1.78
CA LEU A 134 -4.42 11.91 1.07
C LEU A 134 -3.53 13.14 1.20
N ALA A 135 -3.08 13.43 2.42
CA ALA A 135 -2.21 14.57 2.68
C ALA A 135 -0.84 14.39 2.01
N LEU A 136 -0.25 13.20 2.08
CA LEU A 136 1.01 12.89 1.41
C LEU A 136 0.89 13.10 -0.10
N LEU A 137 -0.11 12.48 -0.73
CA LEU A 137 -0.29 12.59 -2.17
C LEU A 137 -0.58 14.02 -2.57
N ALA A 138 -1.46 14.76 -1.86
CA ALA A 138 -1.77 16.14 -2.18
C ALA A 138 -0.55 17.09 -2.16
N ASN A 139 0.37 16.87 -1.22
CA ASN A 139 1.52 17.77 -0.99
C ASN A 139 2.83 17.31 -1.66
N THR A 140 2.91 16.07 -2.14
CA THR A 140 4.11 15.56 -2.83
C THR A 140 4.28 16.26 -4.17
N ASP A 141 5.44 16.86 -4.45
CA ASP A 141 5.70 17.55 -5.71
C ASP A 141 5.51 16.65 -6.95
N ALA A 142 5.03 17.23 -8.05
CA ALA A 142 4.79 16.51 -9.29
C ALA A 142 6.07 15.84 -9.86
N SER A 143 7.24 16.45 -9.67
CA SER A 143 8.52 15.89 -10.11
C SER A 143 8.89 14.60 -9.36
N VAL A 144 8.52 14.50 -8.09
CA VAL A 144 8.71 13.28 -7.28
C VAL A 144 7.79 12.17 -7.77
N LEU A 145 6.53 12.49 -8.07
CA LEU A 145 5.60 11.50 -8.63
C LEU A 145 5.94 11.12 -10.08
N ALA A 146 6.70 11.97 -10.79
CA ALA A 146 7.13 11.71 -12.15
C ALA A 146 8.19 10.59 -12.26
N CYS A 147 8.88 10.24 -11.18
CA CYS A 147 9.82 9.11 -11.16
C CYS A 147 9.16 7.77 -10.77
N VAL A 148 7.82 7.71 -10.66
CA VAL A 148 7.08 6.53 -10.22
C VAL A 148 6.26 5.94 -11.37
N ASP A 149 6.33 4.64 -11.59
CA ASP A 149 5.54 3.98 -12.66
C ASP A 149 4.18 3.46 -12.17
N GLN A 150 4.14 2.97 -10.94
CA GLN A 150 2.94 2.42 -10.30
C GLN A 150 2.83 2.94 -8.86
N ILE A 151 1.62 3.29 -8.44
CA ILE A 151 1.33 3.67 -7.05
C ILE A 151 0.18 2.79 -6.55
N ALA A 152 0.45 1.89 -5.62
CA ALA A 152 -0.57 1.13 -4.92
C ALA A 152 -0.92 1.85 -3.61
N VAL A 153 -2.18 2.20 -3.40
CA VAL A 153 -2.63 2.99 -2.26
C VAL A 153 -3.80 2.30 -1.58
N GLU A 154 -3.75 2.26 -0.26
CA GLU A 154 -4.91 1.95 0.58
C GLU A 154 -5.45 3.25 1.18
N PHE A 155 -6.63 3.69 0.72
CA PHE A 155 -7.30 4.83 1.33
C PHE A 155 -8.16 4.35 2.49
N HIS A 156 -7.77 4.73 3.71
CA HIS A 156 -8.49 4.46 4.94
C HIS A 156 -9.76 5.34 5.07
N GLU A 157 -10.76 5.11 4.21
CA GLU A 157 -12.03 5.87 4.24
C GLU A 157 -12.80 5.65 5.57
N SER A 158 -12.64 4.48 6.19
CA SER A 158 -13.38 4.06 7.39
C SER A 158 -12.92 4.71 8.70
N ILE A 159 -11.72 5.31 8.75
CA ILE A 159 -11.21 6.00 9.94
C ILE A 159 -11.64 7.48 9.99
N GLY A 160 -12.49 7.92 9.05
CA GLY A 160 -13.03 9.28 9.00
C GLY A 160 -12.03 10.35 8.53
N ILE A 161 -10.88 9.93 7.99
CA ILE A 161 -9.85 10.84 7.47
C ILE A 161 -10.05 11.00 5.96
N GLY A 162 -10.65 12.12 5.59
CA GLY A 162 -10.94 12.48 4.20
C GLY A 162 -12.27 11.94 3.68
N THR A 163 -12.71 12.50 2.56
CA THR A 163 -13.97 12.16 1.91
C THR A 163 -13.73 11.45 0.58
N VAL A 164 -14.76 10.79 0.04
CA VAL A 164 -14.77 10.31 -1.36
C VAL A 164 -14.39 11.44 -2.33
N GLN A 165 -14.76 12.69 -2.02
CA GLN A 165 -14.41 13.83 -2.85
C GLN A 165 -12.90 14.13 -2.83
N ASP A 166 -12.24 14.00 -1.67
CA ASP A 166 -10.80 14.17 -1.55
C ASP A 166 -10.04 13.08 -2.33
N ILE A 167 -10.50 11.83 -2.25
CA ILE A 167 -9.96 10.73 -3.05
C ILE A 167 -10.11 11.05 -4.55
N ARG A 168 -11.28 11.54 -4.99
CA ARG A 168 -11.48 11.96 -6.39
C ARG A 168 -10.56 13.12 -6.79
N ASN A 169 -10.22 14.03 -5.87
CA ASN A 169 -9.28 15.11 -6.14
C ASN A 169 -7.87 14.55 -6.39
N ILE A 170 -7.44 13.58 -5.57
CA ILE A 170 -6.17 12.87 -5.76
C ILE A 170 -6.15 12.10 -7.08
N VAL A 171 -7.23 11.37 -7.41
CA VAL A 171 -7.35 10.65 -8.69
C VAL A 171 -7.17 11.61 -9.86
N ARG A 172 -7.92 12.71 -9.90
CA ARG A 172 -7.82 13.71 -10.98
C ARG A 172 -6.43 14.31 -11.10
N ARG A 173 -5.78 14.57 -9.96
CA ARG A 173 -4.42 15.09 -9.92
C ARG A 173 -3.42 14.09 -10.52
N LEU A 174 -3.45 12.83 -10.08
CA LEU A 174 -2.57 11.79 -10.62
C LEU A 174 -2.86 11.50 -12.10
N GLU A 175 -4.11 11.56 -12.54
CA GLU A 175 -4.48 11.47 -13.95
C GLU A 175 -3.90 12.63 -14.78
N GLY A 176 -3.89 13.84 -14.23
CA GLY A 176 -3.20 15.00 -14.82
C GLY A 176 -1.68 14.82 -14.94
N LEU A 177 -1.08 13.94 -14.14
CA LEU A 177 0.33 13.54 -14.22
C LEU A 177 0.57 12.31 -15.11
N GLY A 178 -0.43 11.87 -15.85
CA GLY A 178 -0.33 10.76 -16.80
C GLY A 178 -0.66 9.38 -16.23
N PHE A 179 -1.05 9.28 -14.95
CA PHE A 179 -1.52 8.02 -14.38
C PHE A 179 -2.95 7.68 -14.83
N ARG A 180 -3.35 6.44 -14.60
CA ARG A 180 -4.73 5.94 -14.69
C ARG A 180 -5.05 5.13 -13.45
N ALA A 181 -6.19 5.42 -12.83
CA ALA A 181 -6.62 4.75 -11.63
C ALA A 181 -7.32 3.42 -11.94
N PHE A 182 -6.92 2.38 -11.23
CA PHE A 182 -7.56 1.07 -11.23
C PHE A 182 -8.00 0.73 -9.81
N LYS A 183 -9.31 0.63 -9.60
CA LYS A 183 -9.90 0.30 -8.30
C LYS A 183 -10.04 -1.21 -8.18
N GLY A 184 -9.19 -1.86 -7.39
CA GLY A 184 -9.22 -3.32 -7.17
C GLY A 184 -10.35 -3.77 -6.24
N SER A 185 -10.80 -2.89 -5.34
CA SER A 185 -12.00 -3.11 -4.52
C SER A 185 -13.30 -2.75 -5.25
N PHE A 186 -14.40 -3.42 -4.91
CA PHE A 186 -15.73 -3.10 -5.45
C PHE A 186 -16.49 -2.10 -4.58
N THR A 187 -16.23 -2.11 -3.27
CA THR A 187 -17.08 -1.47 -2.26
C THR A 187 -16.51 -0.16 -1.73
N ASP A 188 -15.19 -0.02 -1.71
CA ASP A 188 -14.44 1.02 -1.00
C ASP A 188 -13.12 1.33 -1.72
N PHE A 189 -12.35 2.28 -1.23
CA PHE A 189 -11.05 2.67 -1.79
C PHE A 189 -9.85 2.04 -1.06
N SER A 190 -10.05 0.88 -0.41
CA SER A 190 -8.97 0.14 0.28
C SER A 190 -7.90 -0.42 -0.67
N ASP A 191 -8.20 -0.53 -1.96
CA ASP A 191 -7.25 -1.03 -2.97
C ASP A 191 -7.39 -0.23 -4.25
N VAL A 192 -6.47 0.73 -4.43
CA VAL A 192 -6.37 1.56 -5.63
C VAL A 192 -4.95 1.49 -6.18
N LEU A 193 -4.82 1.04 -7.43
CA LEU A 193 -3.58 1.02 -8.17
C LEU A 193 -3.61 2.11 -9.24
N PHE A 194 -2.69 3.07 -9.15
CA PHE A 194 -2.42 4.02 -10.22
C PHE A 194 -1.29 3.50 -11.09
N MET A 195 -1.46 3.54 -12.41
CA MET A 195 -0.47 3.08 -13.38
C MET A 195 -0.19 4.18 -14.40
N HIS A 196 1.07 4.40 -14.74
CA HIS A 196 1.43 5.30 -15.84
C HIS A 196 1.59 4.50 -17.15
N PRO A 197 0.56 4.41 -18.02
CA PRO A 197 0.55 3.50 -19.17
C PRO A 197 1.71 3.73 -20.15
N GLY A 198 2.14 4.99 -20.33
CA GLY A 198 3.28 5.33 -21.19
C GLY A 198 4.60 4.72 -20.72
N ARG A 199 4.94 4.88 -19.43
CA ARG A 199 6.16 4.34 -18.82
C ARG A 199 6.13 2.81 -18.73
N LEU A 200 4.96 2.26 -18.43
CA LEU A 200 4.72 0.82 -18.33
C LEU A 200 4.59 0.12 -19.71
N GLY A 201 4.65 0.86 -20.82
CA GLY A 201 4.48 0.33 -22.17
C GLY A 201 3.17 -0.46 -22.32
N LEU A 202 2.06 0.10 -21.83
CA LEU A 202 0.75 -0.53 -21.91
C LEU A 202 0.10 -0.21 -23.26
N GLY A 203 -0.10 -1.26 -24.06
CA GLY A 203 -0.79 -1.15 -25.35
C GLY A 203 -2.30 -0.94 -25.21
N PRO A 204 -3.00 -0.66 -26.32
CA PRO A 204 -4.45 -0.53 -26.33
C PRO A 204 -5.16 -1.73 -25.70
N GLY A 205 -6.26 -1.48 -24.98
CA GLY A 205 -7.06 -2.53 -24.34
C GLY A 205 -6.51 -3.06 -23.01
N TRP A 206 -5.41 -2.50 -22.48
CA TRP A 206 -4.93 -2.87 -21.13
C TRP A 206 -5.99 -2.61 -20.05
N GLU A 207 -6.79 -1.54 -20.20
CA GLU A 207 -7.88 -1.21 -19.26
C GLU A 207 -8.94 -2.31 -19.23
N TRP A 208 -9.30 -2.86 -20.40
CA TRP A 208 -10.21 -3.99 -20.49
C TRP A 208 -9.64 -5.22 -19.78
N GLN A 209 -8.36 -5.52 -19.98
CA GLN A 209 -7.69 -6.63 -19.30
C GLN A 209 -7.68 -6.44 -17.78
N ALA A 210 -7.50 -5.21 -17.31
CA ALA A 210 -7.58 -4.86 -15.89
C ALA A 210 -9.01 -5.09 -15.33
N GLN A 211 -10.06 -4.68 -16.06
CA GLN A 211 -11.45 -4.92 -15.63
C GLN A 211 -11.80 -6.41 -15.59
N VAL A 212 -11.37 -7.18 -16.59
CA VAL A 212 -11.56 -8.65 -16.60
C VAL A 212 -10.88 -9.29 -15.38
N TRP A 213 -9.64 -8.90 -15.09
CA TRP A 213 -8.93 -9.38 -13.90
C TRP A 213 -9.69 -9.02 -12.61
N ARG A 214 -10.12 -7.77 -12.45
CA ARG A 214 -10.89 -7.30 -11.30
C ARG A 214 -12.14 -8.15 -11.05
N LEU A 215 -12.90 -8.44 -12.11
CA LEU A 215 -14.11 -9.26 -12.01
C LEU A 215 -13.76 -10.68 -11.55
N ARG A 216 -12.76 -11.32 -12.17
CA ARG A 216 -12.33 -12.67 -11.79
C ARG A 216 -11.91 -12.76 -10.33
N GLU A 217 -11.11 -11.81 -9.87
CA GLU A 217 -10.69 -11.71 -8.47
C GLU A 217 -11.87 -11.45 -7.52
N GLY A 218 -12.79 -10.55 -7.88
CA GLY A 218 -13.98 -10.26 -7.10
C GLY A 218 -14.90 -11.47 -6.93
N PHE A 219 -15.12 -12.22 -8.01
CA PHE A 219 -15.89 -13.47 -7.99
C PHE A 219 -15.20 -14.53 -7.12
N GLY A 220 -13.88 -14.71 -7.28
CA GLY A 220 -13.09 -15.61 -6.44
C GLY A 220 -13.25 -15.31 -4.95
N ARG A 221 -13.12 -14.05 -4.54
CA ARG A 221 -13.29 -13.64 -3.13
C ARG A 221 -14.71 -13.84 -2.60
N ARG A 222 -15.73 -13.68 -3.44
CA ARG A 222 -17.13 -13.94 -3.05
C ARG A 222 -17.38 -15.42 -2.84
N LEU A 223 -16.84 -16.26 -3.73
CA LEU A 223 -16.89 -17.71 -3.56
C LEU A 223 -16.15 -18.11 -2.29
N ASP A 224 -14.91 -17.69 -2.09
CA ASP A 224 -14.15 -18.00 -0.88
C ASP A 224 -14.86 -17.59 0.41
N ARG A 225 -15.50 -16.41 0.44
CA ARG A 225 -16.30 -15.98 1.60
C ARG A 225 -17.56 -16.81 1.77
N ALA A 226 -18.25 -17.18 0.70
CA ALA A 226 -19.41 -18.08 0.76
C ALA A 226 -19.01 -19.47 1.23
N TRP A 227 -17.86 -19.99 0.79
CA TRP A 227 -17.31 -21.27 1.22
C TRP A 227 -16.86 -21.25 2.68
N ARG A 228 -16.11 -20.24 3.13
CA ARG A 228 -15.74 -20.09 4.55
C ARG A 228 -16.98 -19.86 5.43
N GLY A 229 -17.95 -19.09 4.95
CA GLY A 229 -19.25 -18.89 5.59
C GLY A 229 -20.08 -20.18 5.69
N ALA A 230 -20.05 -21.02 4.67
CA ALA A 230 -20.72 -22.33 4.68
C ALA A 230 -19.99 -23.34 5.58
N VAL A 231 -18.67 -23.26 5.69
CA VAL A 231 -17.86 -24.09 6.61
C VAL A 231 -18.09 -23.69 8.06
N THR A 232 -18.36 -22.41 8.35
CA THR A 232 -18.78 -21.97 9.70
C THR A 232 -20.22 -22.37 10.08
N TRP A 233 -21.00 -22.96 9.17
CA TRP A 233 -22.38 -23.43 9.40
C TRP A 233 -22.55 -24.97 9.47
N ARG A 234 -21.49 -25.72 9.80
CA ARG A 234 -21.54 -27.17 10.13
C ARG A 234 -20.72 -27.40 11.42
N ILE A 235 -21.20 -27.86 12.59
CA ILE A 235 -22.47 -28.46 13.06
C ILE A 235 -22.55 -28.17 14.58
N PRO A 236 -23.64 -27.60 15.15
CA PRO A 236 -23.92 -27.75 16.57
C PRO A 236 -24.43 -29.18 16.81
N GLY A 237 -23.65 -30.03 17.50
CA GLY A 237 -24.15 -31.29 18.06
C GLY A 237 -23.71 -32.60 17.39
N LEU A 238 -22.43 -32.78 17.07
CA LEU A 238 -21.85 -34.12 16.90
C LEU A 238 -20.77 -34.35 17.96
N GLY A 239 -21.15 -35.17 18.95
CA GLY A 239 -20.26 -35.66 20.00
C GLY A 239 -19.13 -36.51 19.42
N ARG A 240 -18.03 -36.55 20.18
CA ARG A 240 -16.87 -37.40 19.91
C ARG A 240 -17.30 -38.86 19.76
N VAL A 241 -16.83 -39.52 18.71
CA VAL A 241 -16.53 -40.95 18.72
C VAL A 241 -15.04 -41.08 18.41
#